data_AF-X8IX07-F1
#
_entry.id   AF-X8IX07-F1
#
_cell.length_a   1.000
_cell.length_b   1.000
_cell.length_c   1.000
_cell.angle_alpha   90.00
_cell.angle_beta   90.00
_cell.angle_gamma   90.00
#
_symmetry.space_group_name_H-M   'P 1'
#
loop_
_entity.id
_entity.type
_entity.pdbx_description
1 polymer ?
#
loop_
_entity_poly.entity_id
_entity_poly.type
_entity_poly.pdbx_seq_one_letter_code
_entity_poly.pdbx_strand_id
1 'polypeptide(L)'
;MYMHIPGRSNPSNAGIMSPENPSIPAPVLCTLGVHKAPSHTSQQRLDGWLNALERCCNQLSQSHLGKGLLWTSTMVAPKLHGVLTDHASDQKKFFQLLVEWKKNIDCNFCAAQKLKTMTVDQQLYALTNYLDNTSNGVESWRTLPSDQQAAIFHNAWLALVAETGEAEFQKLGVDEQLDIDFLAWAGCCMHKELNAVKGGALRMAVAWEELGWNPPIALLNKYEVSGKT
;
A
#
# COMPACT_ATOMS: atom_id res chain seq x y z
N MET A 1 3.00 5.53 16.33
CA MET A 1 1.60 5.57 16.78
C MET A 1 0.99 6.85 16.22
N TYR A 2 0.16 6.77 15.18
CA TYR A 2 -0.57 7.93 14.66
C TYR A 2 -1.87 8.08 15.45
N MET A 3 -2.01 9.13 16.26
CA MET A 3 -3.27 9.50 16.91
C MET A 3 -3.99 10.54 16.03
N HIS A 4 -5.13 10.16 15.48
CA HIS A 4 -6.07 11.09 14.85
C HIS A 4 -6.98 11.68 15.93
N ILE A 5 -6.98 13.02 16.07
CA ILE A 5 -7.91 13.74 16.93
C ILE A 5 -9.08 14.22 16.06
N PRO A 6 -10.33 13.77 16.29
CA PRO A 6 -11.46 14.24 15.51
C PRO A 6 -11.80 15.69 15.89
N GLY A 7 -11.89 16.54 14.87
CA GLY A 7 -12.38 17.92 15.00
C GLY A 7 -13.85 17.96 15.43
N ARG A 8 -14.13 18.87 16.36
CA ARG A 8 -15.45 19.13 16.96
C ARG A 8 -16.38 19.79 15.92
N SER A 9 -17.47 19.14 15.52
CA SER A 9 -18.51 19.75 14.68
C SER A 9 -19.64 20.36 15.51
N ASN A 10 -20.00 21.61 15.22
CA ASN A 10 -21.09 22.37 15.85
C ASN A 10 -22.48 21.74 15.59
N PRO A 11 -23.44 21.86 16.53
CA PRO A 11 -24.77 21.30 16.38
C PRO A 11 -25.77 22.37 15.91
N SER A 12 -26.25 22.27 14.68
CA SER A 12 -27.46 22.98 14.26
C SER A 12 -28.05 22.35 13.01
N ASN A 13 -28.93 21.37 13.23
CA ASN A 13 -30.21 21.24 12.53
C ASN A 13 -30.97 20.04 13.11
N ALA A 14 -31.82 20.30 14.08
CA ALA A 14 -32.80 19.33 14.57
C ALA A 14 -34.01 19.36 13.62
N GLY A 15 -33.99 18.50 12.60
CA GLY A 15 -35.15 18.14 11.81
C GLY A 15 -35.75 16.83 12.34
N ILE A 16 -37.05 16.85 12.59
CA ILE A 16 -37.87 15.79 13.17
C ILE A 16 -37.76 14.50 12.32
N MET A 17 -37.24 13.40 12.89
CA MET A 17 -37.23 12.07 12.27
C MET A 17 -38.42 11.25 12.76
N SER A 18 -39.24 10.79 11.81
CA SER A 18 -40.19 9.69 11.99
C SER A 18 -39.43 8.39 12.32
N PRO A 19 -40.07 7.41 13.01
CA PRO A 19 -39.39 6.18 13.41
C PRO A 19 -39.20 5.28 12.18
N GLU A 20 -38.00 5.35 11.57
CA GLU A 20 -37.59 4.37 10.57
C GLU A 20 -37.36 3.02 11.25
N ASN A 21 -38.04 1.99 10.73
CA ASN A 21 -37.72 0.59 11.00
C ASN A 21 -36.21 0.38 10.82
N PRO A 22 -35.50 -0.30 11.75
CA PRO A 22 -34.09 -0.58 11.57
C PRO A 22 -33.93 -1.45 10.31
N SER A 23 -33.52 -0.84 9.21
CA SER A 23 -33.21 -1.57 7.99
C SER A 23 -32.08 -2.52 8.33
N ILE A 24 -32.31 -3.81 8.09
CA ILE A 24 -31.26 -4.82 8.23
C ILE A 24 -30.17 -4.38 7.25
N PRO A 25 -28.93 -4.12 7.71
CA PRO A 25 -27.87 -3.68 6.82
C PRO A 25 -27.70 -4.70 5.69
N ALA A 26 -27.74 -4.23 4.45
CA ALA A 26 -27.48 -5.11 3.31
C ALA A 26 -26.10 -5.76 3.47
N PRO A 27 -25.95 -7.07 3.19
CA PRO A 27 -24.66 -7.74 3.28
C PRO A 27 -23.67 -7.07 2.34
N VAL A 28 -22.53 -6.64 2.89
CA VAL A 28 -21.45 -5.98 2.14
C VAL A 28 -20.37 -7.01 1.80
N LEU A 29 -20.04 -7.12 0.51
CA LEU A 29 -18.96 -7.98 0.03
C LEU A 29 -17.60 -7.39 0.46
N CYS A 30 -16.87 -8.10 1.32
CA CYS A 30 -15.51 -7.72 1.73
C CYS A 30 -14.48 -8.47 0.88
N THR A 31 -14.19 -7.93 -0.31
CA THR A 31 -13.14 -8.44 -1.20
C THR A 31 -12.33 -7.27 -1.75
N LEU A 32 -11.11 -7.54 -2.22
CA LEU A 32 -10.30 -6.53 -2.92
C LEU A 32 -10.92 -6.09 -4.25
N GLY A 33 -11.84 -6.89 -4.80
CA GLY A 33 -12.55 -6.59 -6.04
C GLY A 33 -11.65 -6.53 -7.27
N VAL A 34 -12.26 -6.23 -8.41
CA VAL A 34 -11.55 -5.86 -9.64
C VAL A 34 -11.97 -4.44 -9.98
N HIS A 35 -11.01 -3.52 -9.94
CA HIS A 35 -11.26 -2.11 -10.16
C HIS A 35 -10.38 -1.59 -11.29
N LYS A 36 -10.93 -0.67 -12.08
CA LYS A 36 -10.13 0.10 -13.03
C LYS A 36 -9.16 0.98 -12.23
N ALA A 37 -7.88 0.89 -12.53
CA ALA A 37 -6.89 1.77 -11.91
C ALA A 37 -7.25 3.23 -12.24
N PRO A 38 -7.29 4.13 -11.24
CA PRO A 38 -7.63 5.54 -11.46
C PRO A 38 -6.56 6.24 -12.31
N SER A 39 -5.37 5.66 -12.40
CA SER A 39 -4.24 6.16 -13.17
C SER A 39 -3.25 5.04 -13.49
N HIS A 40 -2.37 5.29 -14.45
CA HIS A 40 -1.30 4.39 -14.85
C HIS A 40 -0.01 4.53 -14.03
N THR A 41 0.08 5.50 -13.09
CA THR A 41 1.29 5.65 -12.27
C THR A 41 1.44 4.54 -11.23
N SER A 42 2.68 4.11 -10.98
CA SER A 42 2.97 3.05 -10.01
C SER A 42 2.54 3.42 -8.59
N GLN A 43 2.70 4.69 -8.19
CA GLN A 43 2.33 5.15 -6.85
C GLN A 43 0.82 5.10 -6.63
N GLN A 44 0.03 5.63 -7.56
CA GLN A 44 -1.43 5.62 -7.43
C GLN A 44 -2.01 4.20 -7.45
N ARG A 45 -1.32 3.25 -8.12
CA ARG A 45 -1.68 1.83 -8.04
C ARG A 45 -1.41 1.25 -6.65
N LEU A 46 -0.26 1.55 -6.04
CA LEU A 46 0.03 1.15 -4.66
C LEU A 46 -0.96 1.76 -3.68
N ASP A 47 -1.23 3.06 -3.77
CA ASP A 47 -2.20 3.74 -2.91
C ASP A 47 -3.60 3.12 -3.04
N GLY A 48 -4.01 2.77 -4.28
CA GLY A 48 -5.27 2.08 -4.53
C GLY A 48 -5.34 0.71 -3.83
N TRP A 49 -4.24 -0.05 -3.85
CA TRP A 49 -4.12 -1.33 -3.15
C TRP A 49 -4.20 -1.15 -1.63
N LEU A 50 -3.42 -0.23 -1.06
CA LEU A 50 -3.41 0.02 0.39
C LEU A 50 -4.78 0.49 0.88
N ASN A 51 -5.44 1.37 0.14
CA ASN A 51 -6.81 1.81 0.43
C ASN A 51 -7.82 0.65 0.35
N ALA A 52 -7.67 -0.27 -0.60
CA ALA A 52 -8.54 -1.45 -0.68
C ALA A 52 -8.35 -2.36 0.54
N LEU A 53 -7.10 -2.62 0.94
CA LEU A 53 -6.79 -3.41 2.14
C LEU A 53 -7.33 -2.75 3.40
N GLU A 54 -7.12 -1.44 3.57
CA GLU A 54 -7.59 -0.70 4.73
C GLU A 54 -9.12 -0.70 4.83
N ARG A 55 -9.83 -0.54 3.70
CA ARG A 55 -11.29 -0.69 3.68
C ARG A 55 -11.74 -2.07 4.15
N CYS A 56 -11.09 -3.14 3.68
CA CYS A 56 -11.40 -4.51 4.12
C CYS A 56 -11.14 -4.69 5.63
N CYS A 57 -9.99 -4.22 6.13
CA CYS A 57 -9.65 -4.28 7.55
C CYS A 57 -10.62 -3.50 8.44
N ASN A 58 -11.02 -2.29 8.01
CA ASN A 58 -11.98 -1.46 8.73
C ASN A 58 -13.36 -2.13 8.79
N GLN A 59 -13.84 -2.70 7.68
CA GLN A 59 -15.10 -3.44 7.65
C GLN A 59 -15.05 -4.68 8.55
N LEU A 60 -13.95 -5.45 8.51
CA LEU A 60 -13.78 -6.62 9.38
C LEU A 60 -13.81 -6.20 10.85
N SER A 61 -13.11 -5.13 11.22
CA SER A 61 -13.07 -4.59 12.60
C SER A 61 -14.45 -4.17 13.12
N GLN A 62 -15.33 -3.70 12.25
CA GLN A 62 -16.71 -3.32 12.59
C GLN A 62 -17.67 -4.51 12.66
N SER A 63 -17.26 -5.68 12.14
CA SER A 63 -18.08 -6.89 12.15
C SER A 63 -18.04 -7.61 13.50
N HIS A 64 -19.00 -8.51 13.72
CA HIS A 64 -18.99 -9.42 14.88
C HIS A 64 -17.73 -10.29 14.95
N LEU A 65 -17.15 -10.65 13.79
CA LEU A 65 -15.95 -11.46 13.69
C LEU A 65 -14.67 -10.70 14.06
N GLY A 66 -14.66 -9.38 13.90
CA GLY A 66 -13.51 -8.53 14.21
C GLY A 66 -13.52 -7.96 15.62
N LYS A 67 -14.56 -8.21 16.43
CA LYS A 67 -14.65 -7.68 17.80
C LYS A 67 -13.44 -8.12 18.62
N GLY A 68 -12.76 -7.14 19.22
CA GLY A 68 -11.61 -7.36 20.11
C GLY A 68 -10.26 -7.47 19.40
N LEU A 69 -10.21 -7.42 18.06
CA LEU A 69 -8.96 -7.37 17.31
C LEU A 69 -8.84 -6.04 16.53
N LEU A 70 -7.65 -5.44 16.60
CA LEU A 70 -7.30 -4.29 15.77
C LEU A 70 -6.79 -4.81 14.42
N TRP A 71 -7.59 -4.70 13.37
CA TRP A 71 -7.17 -5.07 12.02
C TRP A 71 -6.65 -3.85 11.29
N THR A 72 -5.39 -3.89 10.88
CA THR A 72 -4.75 -2.85 10.08
C THR A 72 -4.18 -3.44 8.79
N SER A 73 -4.07 -2.62 7.75
CA SER A 73 -3.45 -3.01 6.47
C SER A 73 -2.00 -3.47 6.65
N THR A 74 -1.33 -3.03 7.70
CA THR A 74 0.04 -3.48 8.06
C THR A 74 0.12 -4.97 8.41
N MET A 75 -0.97 -5.60 8.85
CA MET A 75 -1.00 -7.05 9.11
C MET A 75 -0.95 -7.90 7.83
N VAL A 76 -1.15 -7.28 6.68
CA VAL A 76 -1.13 -7.94 5.37
C VAL A 76 0.30 -8.09 4.85
N ALA A 77 1.18 -7.13 5.15
CA ALA A 77 2.56 -7.14 4.68
C ALA A 77 3.31 -8.46 4.93
N PRO A 78 3.32 -9.05 6.15
CA PRO A 78 3.99 -10.34 6.40
C PRO A 78 3.29 -11.54 5.72
N LYS A 79 2.06 -11.38 5.22
CA LYS A 79 1.32 -12.46 4.55
C LYS A 79 1.47 -12.42 3.04
N LEU A 80 1.97 -11.31 2.49
CA LEU A 80 2.09 -11.10 1.06
C LEU A 80 3.41 -11.69 0.55
N HIS A 81 3.31 -12.86 -0.10
CA HIS A 81 4.48 -13.61 -0.60
C HIS A 81 4.68 -13.49 -2.11
N GLY A 82 3.73 -12.89 -2.83
CA GLY A 82 3.94 -12.66 -4.24
C GLY A 82 2.88 -11.82 -4.92
N VAL A 83 3.23 -11.37 -6.11
CA VAL A 83 2.41 -10.52 -6.96
C VAL A 83 2.58 -10.92 -8.42
N LEU A 84 1.45 -10.92 -9.14
CA LEU A 84 1.37 -11.16 -10.57
C LEU A 84 0.97 -9.87 -11.27
N THR A 85 1.89 -9.25 -12.01
CA THR A 85 1.63 -8.04 -12.81
C THR A 85 2.28 -8.17 -14.19
N ASP A 86 1.90 -7.30 -15.12
CA ASP A 86 2.55 -7.31 -16.43
C ASP A 86 4.02 -6.81 -16.36
N HIS A 87 4.75 -6.86 -17.49
CA HIS A 87 6.17 -6.49 -17.55
C HIS A 87 6.43 -4.99 -17.82
N ALA A 88 5.39 -4.15 -17.87
CA ALA A 88 5.54 -2.73 -18.15
C ALA A 88 6.39 -2.04 -17.07
N SER A 89 7.02 -0.92 -17.44
CA SER A 89 7.94 -0.19 -16.56
C SER A 89 7.24 0.31 -15.29
N ASP A 90 5.98 0.74 -15.40
CA ASP A 90 5.16 1.15 -14.27
C ASP A 90 4.82 -0.04 -13.36
N GLN A 91 4.67 -1.26 -13.89
CA GLN A 91 4.47 -2.46 -13.07
C GLN A 91 5.73 -2.90 -12.33
N LYS A 92 6.90 -2.77 -12.96
CA LYS A 92 8.20 -2.98 -12.28
C LYS A 92 8.40 -2.00 -11.14
N LYS A 93 8.11 -0.71 -11.37
CA LYS A 93 8.21 0.31 -10.33
C LYS A 93 7.17 0.11 -9.23
N PHE A 94 5.96 -0.35 -9.57
CA PHE A 94 4.96 -0.75 -8.57
C PHE A 94 5.48 -1.89 -7.68
N PHE A 95 6.09 -2.92 -8.27
CA PHE A 95 6.70 -4.01 -7.50
C PHE A 95 7.78 -3.51 -6.54
N GLN A 96 8.67 -2.61 -6.99
CA GLN A 96 9.69 -2.00 -6.13
C GLN A 96 9.07 -1.23 -4.95
N LEU A 97 8.04 -0.43 -5.20
CA LEU A 97 7.33 0.31 -4.15
C LEU A 97 6.64 -0.65 -3.15
N LEU A 98 6.16 -1.80 -3.63
CA LEU A 98 5.53 -2.82 -2.79
C LEU A 98 6.56 -3.51 -1.88
N VAL A 99 7.75 -3.82 -2.40
CA VAL A 99 8.88 -4.33 -1.61
C VAL A 99 9.29 -3.31 -0.53
N GLU A 100 9.45 -2.05 -0.90
CA GLU A 100 9.80 -0.98 0.03
C GLU A 100 8.74 -0.78 1.11
N TRP A 101 7.46 -0.76 0.72
CA TRP A 101 6.35 -0.70 1.67
C TRP A 101 6.40 -1.86 2.66
N LYS A 102 6.60 -3.10 2.18
CA LYS A 102 6.67 -4.29 3.00
C LYS A 102 7.82 -4.20 4.02
N LYS A 103 9.03 -3.89 3.53
CA LYS A 103 10.21 -3.69 4.40
C LYS A 103 9.95 -2.64 5.48
N ASN A 104 9.34 -1.51 5.10
CA ASN A 104 9.00 -0.44 6.05
C ASN A 104 8.02 -0.91 7.13
N ILE A 105 7.04 -1.74 6.80
CA ILE A 105 6.13 -2.31 7.80
C ILE A 105 6.86 -3.24 8.76
N ASP A 106 7.73 -4.10 8.22
CA ASP A 106 8.44 -5.12 8.99
C ASP A 106 9.47 -4.47 9.95
N CYS A 107 10.22 -3.46 9.50
CA CYS A 107 11.09 -2.66 10.37
C CYS A 107 10.28 -1.91 11.44
N ASN A 108 9.14 -1.30 11.08
CA ASN A 108 8.28 -0.60 12.05
C ASN A 108 7.70 -1.57 13.11
N PHE A 109 7.41 -2.81 12.74
CA PHE A 109 6.96 -3.83 13.68
C PHE A 109 8.08 -4.16 14.69
N CYS A 110 9.30 -4.40 14.21
CA CYS A 110 10.47 -4.65 15.06
C CYS A 110 10.73 -3.47 16.02
N ALA A 111 10.69 -2.24 15.50
CA ALA A 111 10.83 -1.02 16.31
C ALA A 111 9.75 -0.92 17.38
N ALA A 112 8.49 -1.17 17.03
CA ALA A 112 7.38 -1.10 17.96
C ALA A 112 7.51 -2.13 19.09
N GLN A 113 7.98 -3.35 18.79
CA GLN A 113 8.24 -4.37 19.82
C GLN A 113 9.35 -3.91 20.76
N LYS A 114 10.45 -3.37 20.23
CA LYS A 114 11.54 -2.84 21.04
C LYS A 114 11.09 -1.69 21.93
N LEU A 115 10.39 -0.71 21.38
CA LEU A 115 9.92 0.47 22.11
C LEU A 115 8.92 0.11 23.23
N LYS A 116 8.08 -0.92 23.06
CA LYS A 116 7.20 -1.42 24.12
C LYS A 116 7.96 -1.96 25.33
N THR A 117 9.19 -2.43 25.16
CA THR A 117 10.04 -2.88 26.27
C THR A 117 10.75 -1.74 27.00
N MET A 118 10.74 -0.53 26.41
CA MET A 118 11.41 0.64 26.96
C MET A 118 10.44 1.49 27.79
N THR A 119 10.92 2.02 28.92
CA THR A 119 10.19 3.06 29.65
C THR A 119 10.16 4.37 28.87
N VAL A 120 9.25 5.28 29.23
CA VAL A 120 9.17 6.62 28.62
C VAL A 120 10.51 7.36 28.76
N ASP A 121 11.15 7.28 29.93
CA ASP A 121 12.46 7.92 30.17
C ASP A 121 13.56 7.36 29.27
N GLN A 122 13.55 6.04 29.03
CA GLN A 122 14.51 5.41 28.12
C GLN A 122 14.29 5.85 26.67
N GLN A 123 13.04 5.99 26.24
CA GLN A 123 12.70 6.48 24.90
C GLN A 123 13.11 7.96 24.73
N LEU A 124 12.84 8.80 25.73
CA LEU A 124 13.24 10.20 25.74
C LEU A 124 14.77 10.36 25.74
N TYR A 125 15.47 9.53 26.51
CA TYR A 125 16.93 9.50 26.52
C TYR A 125 17.49 9.12 25.15
N ALA A 126 16.97 8.05 24.52
CA ALA A 126 17.41 7.63 23.20
C ALA A 126 17.20 8.73 22.14
N LEU A 127 16.04 9.39 22.16
CA LEU A 127 15.73 10.50 21.25
C LEU A 127 16.62 11.71 21.46
N THR A 128 16.85 12.10 22.72
CA THR A 128 17.71 13.23 23.07
C THR A 128 19.15 12.94 22.64
N ASN A 129 19.65 11.74 22.91
CA ASN A 129 20.98 11.31 22.48
C ASN A 129 21.09 11.28 20.95
N TYR A 130 20.06 10.80 20.24
CA TYR A 130 20.03 10.82 18.78
C TYR A 130 20.10 12.24 18.22
N LEU A 131 19.29 13.16 18.75
CA LEU A 131 19.31 14.58 18.38
C LEU A 131 20.67 15.23 18.65
N ASP A 132 21.29 14.93 19.79
CA ASP A 132 22.59 15.48 20.15
C ASP A 132 23.69 15.00 19.20
N ASN A 133 23.69 13.72 18.84
CA ASN A 133 24.68 13.15 17.92
C ASN A 133 24.46 13.53 16.44
N THR A 134 23.22 13.82 16.04
CA THR A 134 22.90 14.29 14.68
C THR A 134 23.17 15.78 14.50
N SER A 135 23.16 16.57 15.59
CA SER A 135 23.41 18.01 15.58
C SER A 135 24.88 18.44 15.42
N ASN A 136 25.74 17.58 14.85
CA ASN A 136 27.18 17.80 14.66
C ASN A 136 27.53 18.97 13.71
N GLY A 137 27.16 20.21 14.04
CA GLY A 137 27.80 21.41 13.49
C GLY A 137 26.94 22.66 13.25
N VAL A 138 25.61 22.63 13.31
CA VAL A 138 24.80 23.83 12.97
C VAL A 138 23.59 23.94 13.90
N GLU A 139 23.69 24.85 14.87
CA GLU A 139 22.69 25.21 15.89
C GLU A 139 22.24 24.07 16.84
N SER A 140 22.42 24.30 18.14
CA SER A 140 21.84 23.42 19.17
C SER A 140 20.32 23.40 18.98
N TRP A 141 19.74 22.24 18.68
CA TRP A 141 18.30 22.11 18.48
C TRP A 141 17.49 22.67 19.68
N ARG A 142 18.10 22.71 20.87
CA ARG A 142 17.54 23.28 22.10
C ARG A 142 17.34 24.79 22.08
N THR A 143 18.03 25.51 21.19
CA THR A 143 17.93 26.98 21.09
C THR A 143 16.97 27.45 20.01
N LEU A 144 16.40 26.53 19.22
CA LEU A 144 15.46 26.85 18.16
C LEU A 144 14.08 27.27 18.72
N PRO A 145 13.27 28.01 17.96
CA PRO A 145 11.88 28.27 18.32
C PRO A 145 11.08 26.98 18.52
N SER A 146 10.09 27.00 19.41
CA SER A 146 9.28 25.82 19.79
C SER A 146 8.72 25.05 18.60
N ASP A 147 8.22 25.73 17.57
CA ASP A 147 7.62 25.08 16.40
C ASP A 147 8.66 24.33 15.56
N GLN A 148 9.87 24.89 15.45
CA GLN A 148 10.99 24.25 14.76
C GLN A 148 11.53 23.07 15.57
N GLN A 149 11.59 23.21 16.90
CA GLN A 149 11.91 22.09 17.78
C GLN A 149 10.93 20.95 17.56
N ALA A 150 9.62 21.20 17.59
CA ALA A 150 8.61 20.16 17.43
C ALA A 150 8.77 19.39 16.11
N ALA A 151 9.03 20.10 15.00
CA ALA A 151 9.28 19.48 13.70
C ALA A 151 10.57 18.62 13.70
N ILE A 152 11.65 19.11 14.30
CA ILE A 152 12.91 18.38 14.43
C ILE A 152 12.76 17.15 15.32
N PHE A 153 12.09 17.28 16.46
CA PHE A 153 11.75 16.16 17.34
C PHE A 153 10.94 15.10 16.60
N HIS A 154 9.92 15.51 15.84
CA HIS A 154 9.10 14.59 15.07
C HIS A 154 9.94 13.82 14.05
N ASN A 155 10.76 14.52 13.26
CA ASN A 155 11.61 13.91 12.24
C ASN A 155 12.68 13.00 12.86
N ALA A 156 13.32 13.44 13.94
CA ALA A 156 14.32 12.67 14.67
C ALA A 156 13.72 11.42 15.31
N TRP A 157 12.49 11.52 15.83
CA TRP A 157 11.77 10.36 16.32
C TRP A 157 11.49 9.36 15.20
N LEU A 158 10.98 9.81 14.06
CA LEU A 158 10.74 8.91 12.92
C LEU A 158 12.03 8.23 12.43
N ALA A 159 13.14 8.97 12.34
CA ALA A 159 14.43 8.42 11.95
C ALA A 159 14.97 7.41 12.98
N LEU A 160 14.91 7.74 14.27
CA LEU A 160 15.30 6.84 15.36
C LEU A 160 14.46 5.55 15.35
N VAL A 161 13.15 5.65 15.12
CA VAL A 161 12.27 4.48 15.01
C VAL A 161 12.67 3.62 13.81
N ALA A 162 12.95 4.22 12.66
CA ALA A 162 13.39 3.48 11.47
C ALA A 162 14.71 2.75 11.70
N GLU A 163 15.72 3.43 12.27
CA GLU A 163 17.02 2.84 12.60
C GLU A 163 16.90 1.73 13.65
N THR A 164 16.10 1.95 14.70
CA THR A 164 15.81 0.93 15.71
C THR A 164 15.14 -0.29 15.06
N GLY A 165 14.19 -0.07 14.16
CA GLY A 165 13.49 -1.13 13.45
C GLY A 165 14.42 -1.98 12.59
N GLU A 166 15.25 -1.34 11.79
CA GLU A 166 16.26 -2.01 10.96
C GLU A 166 17.26 -2.78 11.83
N ALA A 167 17.77 -2.17 12.90
CA ALA A 167 18.73 -2.82 13.80
C ALA A 167 18.14 -4.04 14.52
N GLU A 168 16.86 -4.01 14.89
CA GLU A 168 16.18 -5.16 15.50
C GLU A 168 15.81 -6.22 14.46
N PHE A 169 15.43 -5.83 13.24
CA PHE A 169 15.20 -6.75 12.13
C PHE A 169 16.48 -7.54 11.78
N GLN A 170 17.63 -6.86 11.74
CA GLN A 170 18.92 -7.49 11.46
C GLN A 170 19.37 -8.49 12.54
N LYS A 171 18.78 -8.46 13.75
CA LYS A 171 19.05 -9.45 14.80
C LYS A 171 18.25 -10.75 14.62
N LEU A 172 17.24 -10.75 13.76
CA LEU A 172 16.46 -11.96 13.45
C LEU A 172 17.36 -13.00 12.76
N GLY A 173 16.97 -14.27 12.81
CA GLY A 173 17.68 -15.32 12.09
C GLY A 173 17.60 -15.10 10.56
N VAL A 174 18.60 -15.57 9.82
CA VAL A 174 18.63 -15.40 8.35
C VAL A 174 17.38 -15.97 7.67
N ASP A 175 16.91 -17.14 8.14
CA ASP A 175 15.69 -17.76 7.61
C ASP A 175 14.43 -16.94 7.93
N GLU A 176 14.38 -16.31 9.10
CA GLU A 176 13.27 -15.46 9.51
C GLU A 176 13.27 -14.13 8.74
N GLN A 177 14.44 -13.51 8.55
CA GLN A 177 14.57 -12.33 7.68
C GLN A 177 14.14 -12.65 6.26
N LEU A 178 14.55 -13.81 5.73
CA LEU A 178 14.16 -14.24 4.39
C LEU A 178 12.66 -14.44 4.27
N ASP A 179 12.03 -15.17 5.21
CA ASP A 179 10.58 -15.41 5.22
C ASP A 179 9.80 -14.08 5.30
N ILE A 180 10.25 -13.17 6.15
CA ILE A 180 9.65 -11.85 6.28
C ILE A 180 9.85 -11.03 5.01
N ASP A 181 11.04 -10.93 4.43
CA ASP A 181 11.28 -10.10 3.25
C ASP A 181 10.81 -10.74 1.92
N PHE A 182 10.42 -12.01 1.94
CA PHE A 182 10.11 -12.75 0.72
C PHE A 182 8.92 -12.15 -0.03
N LEU A 183 9.16 -11.74 -1.27
CA LEU A 183 8.11 -11.33 -2.20
C LEU A 183 8.46 -11.73 -3.63
N ALA A 184 7.76 -12.75 -4.14
CA ALA A 184 7.93 -13.22 -5.51
C ALA A 184 7.19 -12.34 -6.51
N TRP A 185 7.87 -11.94 -7.59
CA TRP A 185 7.22 -11.32 -8.74
C TRP A 185 7.15 -12.30 -9.89
N ALA A 186 5.93 -12.76 -10.18
CA ALA A 186 5.64 -13.39 -11.46
C ALA A 186 5.22 -12.26 -12.40
N GLY A 187 6.04 -11.98 -13.42
CA GLY A 187 5.64 -11.02 -14.46
C GLY A 187 4.47 -11.55 -15.32
N CYS A 188 4.21 -10.90 -16.46
CA CYS A 188 3.09 -11.30 -17.30
C CYS A 188 3.25 -12.73 -17.84
N CYS A 189 2.43 -13.67 -17.38
CA CYS A 189 2.33 -14.99 -18.02
C CYS A 189 1.60 -14.93 -19.38
N MET A 190 0.81 -13.87 -19.63
CA MET A 190 -0.05 -13.76 -20.82
C MET A 190 0.74 -13.41 -22.09
N HIS A 191 1.80 -12.59 -22.00
CA HIS A 191 2.60 -12.23 -23.17
C HIS A 191 3.55 -13.33 -23.66
N LYS A 192 3.69 -14.44 -22.93
CA LYS A 192 4.50 -15.60 -23.38
C LYS A 192 3.77 -16.45 -24.42
N GLU A 193 2.47 -16.25 -24.62
CA GLU A 193 1.67 -16.96 -25.61
C GLU A 193 1.28 -16.12 -26.82
N LEU A 194 1.95 -14.99 -27.05
CA LEU A 194 1.65 -14.10 -28.18
C LEU A 194 1.78 -14.82 -29.54
N ASN A 195 2.65 -15.83 -29.63
CA ASN A 195 2.80 -16.65 -30.83
C ASN A 195 1.58 -17.53 -31.12
N ALA A 196 0.91 -18.07 -30.09
CA ALA A 196 -0.34 -18.82 -30.30
C ALA A 196 -1.46 -17.88 -30.75
N VAL A 197 -1.55 -16.68 -30.16
CA VAL A 197 -2.51 -15.64 -30.57
C VAL A 197 -2.25 -15.18 -32.01
N LYS A 198 -0.98 -14.96 -32.40
CA LYS A 198 -0.60 -14.64 -33.79
C LYS A 198 -0.98 -15.77 -34.76
N GLY A 199 -0.69 -17.01 -34.38
CA GLY A 199 -1.07 -18.18 -35.17
C GLY A 199 -2.58 -18.31 -35.33
N GLY A 200 -3.34 -18.16 -34.24
CA GLY A 200 -4.80 -18.15 -34.25
C GLY A 200 -5.37 -17.05 -35.13
N ALA A 201 -4.89 -15.81 -34.99
CA ALA A 201 -5.30 -14.68 -35.83
C ALA A 201 -5.02 -14.93 -37.32
N LEU A 202 -3.86 -15.49 -37.66
CA LEU A 202 -3.52 -15.84 -39.05
C LEU A 202 -4.44 -16.93 -39.60
N ARG A 203 -4.68 -18.00 -38.83
CA ARG A 203 -5.57 -19.10 -39.25
C ARG A 203 -7.02 -18.65 -39.36
N MET A 204 -7.44 -17.74 -38.50
CA MET A 204 -8.72 -17.07 -38.61
C MET A 204 -8.80 -16.28 -39.92
N ALA A 205 -7.85 -15.39 -40.21
CA ALA A 205 -7.86 -14.64 -41.47
C ALA A 205 -8.03 -15.53 -42.72
N VAL A 206 -7.33 -16.67 -42.77
CA VAL A 206 -7.46 -17.67 -43.84
C VAL A 206 -8.85 -18.31 -43.87
N ALA A 207 -9.36 -18.76 -42.71
CA ALA A 207 -10.65 -19.46 -42.64
C ALA A 207 -11.83 -18.57 -43.09
N TRP A 208 -11.78 -17.26 -42.86
CA TRP A 208 -12.85 -16.36 -43.32
C TRP A 208 -12.88 -16.29 -44.85
N GLU A 209 -11.72 -16.27 -45.50
CA GLU A 209 -11.61 -16.33 -46.97
C GLU A 209 -12.10 -17.68 -47.51
N GLU A 210 -11.61 -18.79 -46.95
CA GLU A 210 -11.97 -20.15 -47.39
C GLU A 210 -13.48 -20.45 -47.24
N LEU A 211 -14.11 -19.91 -46.19
CA LEU A 211 -15.53 -20.11 -45.90
C LEU A 211 -16.44 -19.07 -46.57
N GLY A 212 -15.87 -18.08 -47.28
CA GLY A 212 -16.62 -16.99 -47.90
C GLY A 212 -17.36 -16.11 -46.89
N TRP A 213 -16.82 -15.96 -45.67
CA TRP A 213 -17.41 -15.15 -44.61
C TRP A 213 -16.90 -13.72 -44.65
N ASN A 214 -17.75 -12.78 -44.20
CA ASN A 214 -17.34 -11.38 -44.06
C ASN A 214 -16.31 -11.25 -42.92
N PRO A 215 -15.10 -10.72 -43.18
CA PRO A 215 -14.08 -10.54 -42.16
C PRO A 215 -14.48 -9.44 -41.15
N PRO A 216 -13.89 -9.46 -39.94
CA PRO A 216 -14.07 -8.38 -38.96
C PRO A 216 -13.60 -7.03 -39.52
N ILE A 217 -14.28 -5.95 -39.12
CA ILE A 217 -13.90 -4.58 -39.48
C ILE A 217 -12.67 -4.17 -38.67
N ALA A 218 -11.68 -3.53 -39.31
CA ALA A 218 -10.52 -2.99 -38.64
C ALA A 218 -10.92 -1.90 -37.63
N LEU A 219 -10.55 -2.10 -36.36
CA LEU A 219 -10.71 -1.10 -35.31
C LEU A 219 -9.40 -0.33 -35.15
N LEU A 220 -9.24 0.71 -35.95
CA LEU A 220 -8.04 1.55 -35.93
C LEU A 220 -7.90 2.25 -34.58
N ASN A 221 -6.68 2.29 -34.04
CA ASN A 221 -6.40 3.04 -32.83
C ASN A 221 -6.39 4.56 -33.12
N LYS A 222 -6.48 5.39 -32.07
CA LYS A 222 -6.58 6.86 -32.19
C LYS A 222 -5.47 7.53 -33.03
N TYR A 223 -4.29 6.93 -33.11
CA TYR A 223 -3.16 7.45 -33.88
C TYR A 223 -3.28 7.08 -35.36
N GLU A 224 -3.70 5.84 -35.63
CA GLU A 224 -3.97 5.33 -36.98
C GLU A 224 -5.13 6.07 -37.65
N VAL A 225 -6.18 6.39 -36.89
CA VAL A 225 -7.30 7.22 -37.40
C VAL A 225 -6.85 8.63 -37.77
N SER A 226 -5.84 9.17 -37.07
CA SER A 226 -5.37 10.55 -37.26
C SER A 226 -4.28 10.69 -38.33
N GLY A 227 -3.82 9.60 -38.94
CA GLY A 227 -2.73 9.62 -39.93
C GLY A 227 -1.38 10.09 -39.37
N LYS A 228 -1.22 10.13 -38.05
CA LYS A 228 0.01 10.55 -37.36
C LYS A 228 0.76 9.30 -36.91
N THR A 229 1.65 8.80 -37.77
CA THR A 229 2.70 7.85 -37.39
C THR A 229 3.80 8.53 -36.61
#